data_AF-A0A521GA24-F1
#
_entry.id   AF-A0A521GA24-F1
#
_cell.length_a   1.000
_cell.length_b   1.000
_cell.length_c   1.000
_cell.angle_alpha   90.00
_cell.angle_beta   90.00
_cell.angle_gamma   90.00
#
_symmetry.space_group_name_H-M   'P 1'
#
loop_
_entity.id
_entity.type
_entity.pdbx_description
1 polymer ?
#
loop_
_entity_poly.entity_id
_entity_poly.type
_entity_poly.pdbx_seq_one_letter_code
_entity_poly.pdbx_strand_id
1 'polypeptide(L)'
;MKTSFFLLCFLTAFAANAQFMGGGMGRQGMGGMSSMNQPVDNYRPSAMAGVPGILAERETKWLRDSLSLSKEQTKAVKKLNGEYAKQQQEAVTDILGNKGAQPTPDQIKQVREAMTMLNDEKQDSLKALLTPEQWKTYADKRLKMWEQTGNFYQKGFNKLN
;
A
#
# COMPACT_ATOMS: atom_id res chain seq x y z
N MET A 1 -53.65 -9.13 40.31
CA MET A 1 -53.03 -10.48 40.28
C MET A 1 -52.78 -10.88 38.84
N LYS A 2 -51.71 -11.66 38.61
CA LYS A 2 -51.23 -12.28 37.35
C LYS A 2 -50.26 -11.39 36.54
N THR A 3 -48.96 -11.42 36.86
CA THR A 3 -47.88 -12.34 36.38
C THR A 3 -47.36 -11.99 34.98
N SER A 4 -46.08 -11.59 34.98
CA SER A 4 -45.15 -11.40 33.87
C SER A 4 -45.06 -12.57 32.90
N PHE A 5 -44.68 -12.32 31.64
CA PHE A 5 -43.62 -13.09 30.98
C PHE A 5 -42.94 -12.27 29.88
N PHE A 6 -41.62 -12.21 29.97
CA PHE A 6 -40.66 -11.68 29.00
C PHE A 6 -40.72 -12.45 27.67
N LEU A 7 -40.53 -11.77 26.54
CA LEU A 7 -39.66 -12.30 25.49
C LEU A 7 -38.99 -11.16 24.72
N LEU A 8 -37.70 -11.00 25.02
CA LEU A 8 -36.73 -10.11 24.39
C LEU A 8 -36.17 -10.86 23.17
N CYS A 9 -36.50 -10.44 21.94
CA CYS A 9 -35.86 -10.99 20.75
C CYS A 9 -34.65 -10.12 20.35
N PHE A 10 -33.51 -10.81 20.43
CA PHE A 10 -32.14 -10.40 20.14
C PHE A 10 -31.91 -10.03 18.67
N LEU A 11 -31.01 -9.04 18.50
CA LEU A 11 -30.03 -8.84 17.43
C LEU A 11 -30.22 -9.54 16.06
N THR A 12 -30.30 -8.73 15.00
CA THR A 12 -29.81 -9.11 13.67
C THR A 12 -28.64 -8.21 13.28
N ALA A 13 -27.44 -8.78 13.34
CA ALA A 13 -26.22 -8.21 12.77
C ALA A 13 -26.23 -8.40 11.24
N PHE A 14 -25.98 -7.33 10.49
CA PHE A 14 -25.59 -7.42 9.07
C PHE A 14 -24.10 -7.75 9.00
N ALA A 15 -23.78 -9.03 8.85
CA ALA A 15 -22.49 -9.51 8.38
C ALA A 15 -22.61 -9.81 6.88
N ALA A 16 -22.08 -8.93 6.04
CA ALA A 16 -21.83 -9.25 4.64
C ALA A 16 -20.50 -10.01 4.56
N ASN A 17 -20.58 -11.35 4.54
CA ASN A 17 -19.45 -12.23 4.31
C ASN A 17 -19.12 -12.30 2.82
N ALA A 18 -17.81 -12.36 2.58
CA ALA A 18 -17.17 -12.47 1.29
C ALA A 18 -17.66 -13.68 0.48
N GLN A 19 -17.91 -13.45 -0.82
CA GLN A 19 -17.98 -14.51 -1.82
C GLN A 19 -16.55 -14.96 -2.14
N PHE A 20 -16.07 -15.91 -1.35
CA PHE A 20 -14.88 -16.70 -1.64
C PHE A 20 -15.24 -17.73 -2.72
N MET A 21 -14.95 -17.42 -3.99
CA MET A 21 -15.05 -18.42 -5.05
C MET A 21 -13.87 -19.39 -4.94
N GLY A 22 -14.23 -20.63 -4.61
CA GLY A 22 -13.37 -21.78 -4.74
C GLY A 22 -13.21 -22.22 -6.19
N GLY A 23 -11.99 -22.60 -6.52
CA GLY A 23 -11.61 -23.36 -7.71
C GLY A 23 -10.10 -23.49 -7.69
N GLY A 24 -9.46 -24.64 -7.83
CA GLY A 24 -9.88 -26.02 -8.00
C GLY A 24 -8.60 -26.85 -7.86
N MET A 25 -8.74 -28.13 -7.59
CA MET A 25 -7.66 -29.10 -7.41
C MET A 25 -6.59 -29.05 -8.53
N GLY A 26 -5.32 -29.07 -8.11
CA GLY A 26 -4.15 -29.29 -8.96
C GLY A 26 -3.03 -29.95 -8.17
N ARG A 27 -3.23 -31.23 -7.83
CA ARG A 27 -2.28 -32.09 -7.13
C ARG A 27 -1.36 -32.76 -8.15
N GLN A 28 -0.16 -32.25 -8.39
CA GLN A 28 0.96 -33.04 -8.94
C GLN A 28 2.28 -32.26 -8.87
N GLY A 29 3.31 -32.86 -8.27
CA GLY A 29 4.68 -32.36 -8.37
C GLY A 29 5.48 -32.45 -7.07
N MET A 30 5.88 -33.67 -6.71
CA MET A 30 6.87 -33.97 -5.68
C MET A 30 8.25 -33.55 -6.20
N GLY A 31 9.03 -32.79 -5.41
CA GLY A 31 10.46 -32.64 -5.64
C GLY A 31 11.07 -31.33 -5.15
N GLY A 32 12.15 -31.45 -4.37
CA GLY A 32 13.18 -30.41 -4.33
C GLY A 32 13.22 -29.57 -3.06
N MET A 33 13.94 -30.10 -2.08
CA MET A 33 14.61 -29.32 -1.06
C MET A 33 15.46 -28.23 -1.74
N SER A 34 15.16 -26.96 -1.49
CA SER A 34 16.08 -25.83 -1.70
C SER A 34 15.66 -24.68 -0.79
N SER A 35 16.25 -24.70 0.39
CA SER A 35 16.52 -23.49 1.15
C SER A 35 17.48 -22.62 0.32
N MET A 36 17.35 -21.29 0.45
CA MET A 36 18.36 -20.31 0.05
C MET A 36 18.46 -19.92 -1.44
N ASN A 37 17.48 -19.17 -1.95
CA ASN A 37 17.74 -18.03 -2.84
C ASN A 37 16.46 -17.19 -2.94
N GLN A 38 16.40 -16.03 -2.30
CA GLN A 38 15.35 -15.04 -2.57
C GLN A 38 15.71 -14.37 -3.90
N PRO A 39 14.97 -14.58 -5.00
CA PRO A 39 15.15 -13.77 -6.17
C PRO A 39 14.51 -12.41 -5.87
N VAL A 40 15.35 -11.38 -5.78
CA VAL A 40 14.98 -10.10 -6.40
C VAL A 40 14.50 -10.39 -7.82
N ASP A 41 13.54 -9.62 -8.35
CA ASP A 41 13.10 -9.66 -9.76
C ASP A 41 11.83 -10.47 -10.06
N ASN A 42 10.69 -10.01 -9.52
CA ASN A 42 9.43 -10.14 -10.25
C ASN A 42 8.70 -8.79 -10.32
N TYR A 43 9.39 -7.79 -10.88
CA TYR A 43 8.74 -6.55 -11.34
C TYR A 43 7.99 -6.88 -12.64
N ARG A 44 6.73 -7.33 -12.52
CA ARG A 44 5.83 -7.45 -13.68
C ARG A 44 5.11 -6.12 -13.85
N PRO A 45 5.28 -5.38 -14.96
CA PRO A 45 4.56 -4.13 -15.21
C PRO A 45 3.02 -4.28 -15.10
N SER A 46 2.50 -5.44 -15.52
CA SER A 46 1.07 -5.78 -15.38
C SER A 46 0.60 -6.00 -13.94
N ALA A 47 1.50 -6.28 -12.99
CA ALA A 47 1.17 -6.44 -11.57
C ALA A 47 1.06 -5.09 -10.83
N MET A 48 1.38 -3.98 -11.51
CA MET A 48 1.33 -2.62 -10.95
C MET A 48 0.06 -1.85 -11.31
N ALA A 49 -0.78 -2.36 -12.22
CA ALA A 49 -2.03 -1.69 -12.59
C ALA A 49 -2.96 -1.60 -11.37
N GLY A 50 -3.26 -0.37 -10.92
CA GLY A 50 -4.14 -0.10 -9.77
C GLY A 50 -3.49 -0.24 -8.39
N VAL A 51 -2.29 -0.79 -8.28
CA VAL A 51 -1.57 -0.93 -7.00
C VAL A 51 -1.19 0.43 -6.38
N PRO A 52 -0.63 1.41 -7.13
CA PRO A 52 -0.33 2.73 -6.59
C PRO A 52 -1.55 3.42 -5.98
N GLY A 53 -2.71 3.33 -6.64
CA GLY A 53 -3.97 3.91 -6.15
C GLY A 53 -4.45 3.27 -4.85
N ILE A 54 -4.44 1.93 -4.75
CA ILE A 54 -4.81 1.22 -3.52
C ILE A 54 -3.86 1.57 -2.37
N LEU A 55 -2.55 1.68 -2.65
CA LEU A 55 -1.57 2.09 -1.64
C LEU A 55 -1.80 3.53 -1.17
N ALA A 56 -2.09 4.45 -2.09
CA ALA A 56 -2.43 5.83 -1.76
C ALA A 56 -3.63 5.92 -0.80
N GLU A 57 -4.69 5.17 -1.07
CA GLU A 57 -5.87 5.13 -0.20
C GLU A 57 -5.57 4.56 1.20
N ARG A 58 -4.81 3.46 1.27
CA ARG A 58 -4.40 2.84 2.53
C ARG A 58 -3.52 3.77 3.36
N GLU A 59 -2.56 4.44 2.73
CA GLU A 59 -1.71 5.43 3.38
C GLU A 59 -2.52 6.65 3.84
N THR A 60 -3.44 7.16 3.03
CA THR A 60 -4.32 8.26 3.44
C THR A 60 -5.15 7.88 4.65
N LYS A 61 -5.73 6.66 4.67
CA LYS A 61 -6.48 6.15 5.81
C LYS A 61 -5.60 6.05 7.05
N TRP A 62 -4.40 5.47 6.91
CA TRP A 62 -3.47 5.32 8.01
C TRP A 62 -3.05 6.67 8.60
N LEU A 63 -2.71 7.64 7.74
CA LEU A 63 -2.30 8.99 8.16
C LEU A 63 -3.44 9.70 8.89
N ARG A 64 -4.65 9.65 8.33
CA ARG A 64 -5.85 10.23 8.97
C ARG A 64 -6.06 9.66 10.37
N ASP A 65 -6.06 8.33 10.49
CA ASP A 65 -6.41 7.65 11.73
C ASP A 65 -5.27 7.74 12.78
N SER A 66 -4.01 7.72 12.34
CA SER A 66 -2.85 7.67 13.25
C SER A 66 -2.33 9.04 13.69
N LEU A 67 -2.59 10.09 12.89
CA LEU A 67 -2.15 11.46 13.15
C LEU A 67 -3.32 12.39 13.50
N SER A 68 -4.55 11.85 13.57
CA SER A 68 -5.77 12.60 13.83
C SER A 68 -5.89 13.83 12.94
N LEU A 69 -5.70 13.64 11.64
CA LEU A 69 -5.71 14.75 10.67
C LEU A 69 -7.05 15.48 10.69
N SER A 70 -6.99 16.81 10.55
CA SER A 70 -8.21 17.59 10.30
C SER A 70 -8.86 17.19 8.97
N LYS A 71 -10.09 17.63 8.73
CA LYS A 71 -10.80 17.37 7.47
C LYS A 71 -10.05 17.96 6.28
N GLU A 72 -9.48 19.15 6.46
CA GLU A 72 -8.70 19.89 5.48
C GLU A 72 -7.37 19.17 5.20
N GLN A 73 -6.65 18.77 6.26
CA GLN A 73 -5.42 17.99 6.13
C GLN A 73 -5.69 16.64 5.44
N THR A 74 -6.77 15.96 5.78
CA THR A 74 -7.16 14.68 5.15
C THR A 74 -7.38 14.84 3.66
N LYS A 75 -8.05 15.91 3.23
CA LYS A 75 -8.25 16.21 1.79
C LYS A 75 -6.92 16.49 1.09
N ALA A 76 -6.05 17.29 1.71
CA ALA A 76 -4.74 17.61 1.15
C ALA A 76 -3.84 16.37 1.04
N VAL A 77 -3.79 15.53 2.07
CA VAL A 77 -3.05 14.27 2.07
C VAL A 77 -3.62 13.28 1.05
N LYS A 78 -4.95 13.19 0.90
CA LYS A 78 -5.57 12.37 -0.14
C LYS A 78 -5.14 12.81 -1.54
N LYS A 79 -5.14 14.12 -1.79
CA LYS A 79 -4.68 14.71 -3.06
C LYS A 79 -3.21 14.38 -3.30
N LEU A 80 -2.34 14.66 -2.33
CA LEU A 80 -0.90 14.38 -2.39
C LEU A 80 -0.62 12.90 -2.69
N ASN A 81 -1.25 11.98 -1.97
CA ASN A 81 -1.05 10.55 -2.19
C ASN A 81 -1.56 10.09 -3.56
N GLY A 82 -2.67 10.66 -4.04
CA GLY A 82 -3.21 10.37 -5.36
C GLY A 82 -2.32 10.88 -6.50
N GLU A 83 -1.80 12.10 -6.38
CA GLU A 83 -0.84 12.69 -7.32
C GLU A 83 0.45 11.86 -7.36
N TYR A 84 0.98 11.53 -6.19
CA TYR A 84 2.15 10.67 -6.08
C TYR A 84 1.93 9.29 -6.72
N ALA A 85 0.79 8.63 -6.48
CA ALA A 85 0.46 7.35 -7.12
C ALA A 85 0.39 7.45 -8.66
N LYS A 86 -0.13 8.56 -9.18
CA LYS A 86 -0.16 8.84 -10.61
C LYS A 86 1.26 9.02 -11.16
N GLN A 87 2.10 9.82 -10.50
CA GLN A 87 3.49 10.04 -10.89
C GLN A 87 4.30 8.74 -10.88
N GLN A 88 4.08 7.86 -9.89
CA GLN A 88 4.69 6.53 -9.88
C GLN A 88 4.31 5.73 -11.13
N GLN A 89 3.02 5.69 -11.46
CA GLN A 89 2.55 4.96 -12.62
C GLN A 89 3.11 5.53 -13.93
N GLU A 90 3.15 6.84 -14.07
CA GLU A 90 3.74 7.54 -15.22
C GLU A 90 5.24 7.22 -15.34
N ALA A 91 6.01 7.38 -14.28
CA ALA A 91 7.46 7.09 -14.29
C ALA A 91 7.77 5.63 -14.67
N VAL A 92 7.02 4.65 -14.14
CA VAL A 92 7.20 3.24 -14.53
C VAL A 92 6.83 3.03 -16.00
N THR A 93 5.73 3.64 -16.45
CA THR A 93 5.26 3.49 -17.84
C THR A 93 6.22 4.14 -18.83
N ASP A 94 6.80 5.28 -18.49
CA ASP A 94 7.73 6.01 -19.36
C ASP A 94 9.06 5.27 -19.52
N ILE A 95 9.56 4.66 -18.43
CA ILE A 95 10.87 3.97 -18.43
C ILE A 95 10.76 2.55 -18.98
N LEU A 96 9.73 1.80 -18.58
CA LEU A 96 9.56 0.39 -18.96
C LEU A 96 8.73 0.21 -20.25
N GLY A 97 7.92 1.20 -20.61
CA GLY A 97 6.94 1.10 -21.67
C GLY A 97 5.78 0.16 -21.33
N ASN A 98 4.84 0.03 -22.28
CA ASN A 98 3.65 -0.85 -22.14
C ASN A 98 3.90 -2.30 -22.54
N LYS A 99 5.14 -2.67 -22.92
CA LYS A 99 5.44 -4.00 -23.47
C LYS A 99 5.97 -4.90 -22.36
N GLY A 100 5.32 -6.05 -22.15
CA GLY A 100 5.62 -7.02 -21.09
C GLY A 100 6.96 -7.77 -21.21
N ALA A 101 7.99 -7.13 -21.76
CA ALA A 101 9.36 -7.60 -21.69
C ALA A 101 9.90 -7.41 -20.26
N GLN A 102 10.81 -8.28 -19.86
CA GLN A 102 11.50 -8.13 -18.58
C GLN A 102 12.36 -6.85 -18.62
N PRO A 103 12.27 -5.97 -17.60
CA PRO A 103 13.09 -4.76 -17.53
C PRO A 103 14.60 -5.06 -17.56
N THR A 104 15.38 -4.23 -18.25
CA THR A 104 16.85 -4.30 -18.18
C THR A 104 17.35 -3.78 -16.83
N PRO A 105 18.58 -4.14 -16.39
CA PRO A 105 19.17 -3.58 -15.18
C PRO A 105 19.21 -2.05 -15.15
N ASP A 106 19.48 -1.42 -16.29
CA ASP A 106 19.51 0.05 -16.41
C ASP A 106 18.12 0.66 -16.26
N GLN A 107 17.09 0.04 -16.85
CA GLN A 107 15.70 0.46 -16.66
C GLN A 107 15.26 0.31 -15.21
N ILE A 108 15.64 -0.78 -14.55
CA ILE A 108 15.38 -0.98 -13.12
C ILE A 108 16.04 0.13 -12.30
N LYS A 109 17.30 0.48 -12.62
CA LYS A 109 18.01 1.57 -11.95
C LYS A 109 17.31 2.92 -12.15
N GLN A 110 16.90 3.25 -13.37
CA GLN A 110 16.18 4.49 -13.67
C GLN A 110 14.84 4.57 -12.92
N VAL A 111 14.07 3.47 -12.88
CA VAL A 111 12.82 3.43 -12.09
C VAL A 111 13.12 3.66 -10.62
N ARG A 112 14.18 3.06 -10.07
CA ARG A 112 14.56 3.26 -8.66
C ARG A 112 14.91 4.72 -8.38
N GLU A 113 15.71 5.36 -9.22
CA GLU A 113 16.10 6.76 -9.08
C GLU A 113 14.88 7.69 -9.15
N ALA A 114 13.99 7.47 -10.12
CA ALA A 114 12.74 8.21 -10.23
C ALA A 114 11.86 8.05 -8.97
N MET A 115 11.73 6.83 -8.45
CA MET A 115 10.94 6.57 -7.23
C MET A 115 11.53 7.22 -6.00
N THR A 116 12.87 7.30 -5.88
CA THR A 116 13.54 8.00 -4.78
C THR A 116 13.22 9.49 -4.83
N MET A 117 13.36 10.14 -5.99
CA MET A 117 13.04 11.57 -6.12
C MET A 117 11.57 11.86 -5.79
N LEU A 118 10.64 11.07 -6.34
CA LEU A 118 9.22 11.20 -6.05
C LEU A 118 8.90 10.97 -4.56
N ASN A 119 9.62 10.05 -3.90
CA ASN A 119 9.46 9.83 -2.46
C ASN A 119 9.83 11.09 -1.67
N ASP A 120 10.99 11.67 -1.98
CA ASP A 120 11.51 12.80 -1.25
C ASP A 120 10.59 14.03 -1.42
N GLU A 121 10.15 14.31 -2.65
CA GLU A 121 9.18 15.37 -2.94
C GLU A 121 7.86 15.18 -2.18
N LYS A 122 7.37 13.93 -2.11
CA LYS A 122 6.18 13.60 -1.33
C LYS A 122 6.42 13.78 0.17
N GLN A 123 7.58 13.39 0.70
CA GLN A 123 7.91 13.56 2.12
C GLN A 123 7.94 15.04 2.50
N ASP A 124 8.57 15.87 1.69
CA ASP A 124 8.65 17.31 1.92
C ASP A 124 7.27 17.97 1.85
N SER A 125 6.47 17.59 0.86
CA SER A 125 5.09 18.05 0.72
C SER A 125 4.22 17.61 1.90
N LEU A 126 4.38 16.36 2.37
CA LEU A 126 3.66 15.85 3.52
C LEU A 126 4.05 16.60 4.80
N LYS A 127 5.34 16.88 4.99
CA LYS A 127 5.84 17.65 6.14
C LYS A 127 5.21 19.03 6.21
N ALA A 128 5.03 19.70 5.08
CA ALA A 128 4.37 21.02 5.03
C ALA A 128 2.87 20.98 5.37
N LEU A 129 2.20 19.82 5.24
CA LEU A 129 0.78 19.65 5.56
C LEU A 129 0.52 19.26 7.02
N LEU A 130 1.55 18.79 7.73
CA LEU A 130 1.44 18.28 9.09
C LEU A 130 1.96 19.30 10.11
N THR A 131 1.42 19.27 11.32
CA THR A 131 2.05 19.98 12.44
C THR A 131 3.38 19.32 12.81
N PRO A 132 4.30 20.00 13.52
CA PRO A 132 5.54 19.40 13.98
C PRO A 132 5.34 18.10 14.78
N GLU A 133 4.30 18.04 15.62
CA GLU A 133 3.96 16.88 16.45
C GLU A 133 3.43 15.71 15.60
N GLN A 134 2.60 16.02 14.61
CA GLN A 134 2.11 15.04 13.64
C GLN A 134 3.27 14.50 12.78
N TRP A 135 4.18 15.37 12.33
CA TRP A 135 5.37 14.97 11.57
C TRP A 135 6.29 14.05 12.39
N LYS A 136 6.53 14.38 13.67
CA LYS A 136 7.30 13.51 14.57
C LYS A 136 6.66 12.14 14.71
N THR A 137 5.35 12.11 14.98
CA THR A 137 4.60 10.84 15.10
C THR A 137 4.64 10.03 13.81
N TYR A 138 4.55 10.71 12.66
CA TYR A 138 4.69 10.09 11.35
C TYR A 138 6.08 9.48 11.18
N ALA A 139 7.15 10.25 11.40
CA ALA A 139 8.52 9.80 11.24
C ALA A 139 8.82 8.56 12.08
N ASP A 140 8.38 8.55 13.34
CA ASP A 140 8.57 7.44 14.28
C ASP A 140 7.82 6.16 13.85
N LYS A 141 6.65 6.31 13.23
CA LYS A 141 5.76 5.19 12.87
C LYS A 141 5.79 4.83 11.39
N ARG A 142 6.53 5.56 10.56
CA ARG A 142 6.53 5.43 9.10
C ARG A 142 6.88 4.00 8.65
N LEU A 143 7.86 3.37 9.28
CA LEU A 143 8.23 1.99 8.95
C LEU A 143 7.06 1.02 9.20
N LYS A 144 6.38 1.17 10.34
CA LYS A 144 5.20 0.37 10.70
C LYS A 144 4.02 0.65 9.75
N MET A 145 3.83 1.91 9.35
CA MET A 145 2.84 2.26 8.32
C MET A 145 3.08 1.46 7.04
N TRP A 146 4.32 1.43 6.53
CA TRP A 146 4.62 0.73 5.27
C TRP A 146 4.35 -0.77 5.33
N GLU A 147 4.65 -1.39 6.48
CA GLU A 147 4.32 -2.79 6.71
C GLU A 147 2.81 -3.04 6.69
N GLN A 148 2.02 -2.12 7.24
CA GLN A 148 0.57 -2.23 7.32
C GLN A 148 -0.14 -1.90 6.01
N THR A 149 0.36 -0.93 5.25
CA THR A 149 -0.24 -0.53 3.97
C THR A 149 0.14 -1.47 2.83
N GLY A 150 1.23 -2.24 3.00
CA GLY A 150 1.78 -3.14 1.99
C GLY A 150 2.71 -2.42 1.00
N ASN A 151 3.22 -1.24 1.36
CA ASN A 151 4.18 -0.50 0.54
C ASN A 151 5.60 -1.08 0.75
N PHE A 152 5.83 -2.28 0.22
CA PHE A 152 7.11 -2.98 0.33
C PHE A 152 8.23 -2.34 -0.49
N TYR A 153 7.87 -1.51 -1.49
CA TYR A 153 8.85 -0.78 -2.31
C TYR A 153 9.70 0.13 -1.41
N GLN A 154 9.09 0.97 -0.58
CA GLN A 154 9.82 1.88 0.33
C GLN A 154 10.60 1.17 1.43
N LYS A 155 10.16 -0.02 1.87
CA LYS A 155 10.86 -0.84 2.88
C LYS A 155 12.21 -1.39 2.37
N GLY A 156 12.31 -1.68 1.08
CA GLY A 156 13.55 -2.15 0.45
C GLY A 156 14.61 -1.05 0.26
N PHE A 157 14.17 0.18 -0.06
CA PHE A 157 15.07 1.32 -0.29
C PHE A 157 15.79 1.81 0.97
N ASN A 158 15.10 1.82 2.12
CA ASN A 158 15.69 2.31 3.38
C ASN A 158 16.62 1.33 4.11
N LYS A 159 16.75 0.08 3.64
CA LYS A 159 17.63 -0.94 4.26
C LYS A 159 19.05 -0.95 3.72
N LEU A 160 19.38 -0.06 2.79
CA LEU A 160 20.68 -0.01 2.11
C LEU A 160 21.50 1.25 2.42
N ASN A 161 21.05 2.07 3.38
CA ASN A 161 21.81 3.19 3.95
C ASN A 161 22.21 2.87 5.39
#